data_AF-A0A2V0NUB5-F1
#
_entry.id   AF-A0A2V0NUB5-F1
#
_cell.length_a   1.000
_cell.length_b   1.000
_cell.length_c   1.000
_cell.angle_alpha   90.00
_cell.angle_beta   90.00
_cell.angle_gamma   90.00
#
_symmetry.space_group_name_H-M   'P 1'
#
loop_
_entity.id
_entity.type
_entity.pdbx_description
1 polymer ?
#
loop_
_entity_poly.entity_id
_entity_poly.type
_entity_poly.pdbx_seq_one_letter_code
_entity_poly.pdbx_strand_id
1 'polypeptide(L)'
;MLPHARRGCGALCGSPGRAQTLAAVAARPVPRSRRAALLAPSAAQPQRGLGGAAADDGDATPFQLAGERLSELLADVGQDSIMEEVEGYDPEHRLTLLANCGCLITLATFVACWFAPGFEDPLGGLTLGASSLHAAALGLAFGLPLAACSVAGHSARAKAEFPVLAELHNTQRGLVAPLIAGMSLGQLGALFGFVVMPSLLFLLPGFKAGFDSATSLVSSSLMPSALLGPPLPNGAAAAAAAAAPRLPPLVAAIVPSVLSAYTAGYAVAACLGVRERQISAINDALRSAERYFKLAIAQRTGASASASLDTPSAAAASPDDGAPVAAAAAAAAEAVSAAGAGSEARGRSAAAAFRLVAGVWLLQRYEVSRLGFVLASLEVCFLYITWLATNDLAAPAAAALLHCGVECLLSAREQREVDDAAAVRLRRRAEAAGWPARRGGGGRGGGGGRG
;
A
#
# COMPACT_ATOMS: atom_id res chain seq x y z
N MET A 1 19.56 -12.44 63.63
CA MET A 1 20.65 -11.48 63.42
C MET A 1 20.54 -10.95 61.99
N LEU A 2 20.60 -9.63 61.86
CA LEU A 2 20.34 -8.78 60.69
C LEU A 2 18.86 -8.55 60.28
N PRO A 3 18.49 -7.30 59.92
CA PRO A 3 17.19 -6.70 60.27
C PRO A 3 16.40 -6.09 59.09
N HIS A 4 15.14 -5.75 59.39
CA HIS A 4 14.26 -4.70 58.85
C HIS A 4 14.44 -4.09 57.43
N ALA A 5 13.37 -4.32 56.64
CA ALA A 5 12.43 -3.32 56.10
C ALA A 5 12.86 -2.33 54.99
N ARG A 6 12.15 -2.39 53.86
CA ARG A 6 11.41 -1.23 53.34
C ARG A 6 10.23 -1.62 52.45
N ARG A 7 9.07 -1.00 52.74
CA ARG A 7 7.83 -1.00 51.97
C ARG A 7 8.02 -0.39 50.58
N GLY A 8 7.23 -0.87 49.62
CA GLY A 8 6.99 -0.21 48.34
C GLY A 8 5.76 -0.78 47.64
N CYS A 9 4.57 -0.38 48.08
CA CYS A 9 3.40 -0.37 47.20
C CYS A 9 3.61 0.75 46.18
N GLY A 10 3.58 0.43 44.88
CA GLY A 10 3.65 1.41 43.80
C GLY A 10 3.30 0.78 42.46
N ALA A 11 2.15 1.19 41.92
CA ALA A 11 1.74 1.24 40.52
C ALA A 11 2.53 0.41 39.47
N LEU A 12 1.85 -0.56 38.82
CA LEU A 12 2.21 -1.03 37.48
C LEU A 12 1.08 -0.70 36.49
N CYS A 13 0.90 0.59 36.28
CA CYS A 13 0.52 1.12 34.98
C CYS A 13 1.82 1.39 34.20
N GLY A 14 1.94 0.82 33.01
CA GLY A 14 2.85 1.29 31.96
C GLY A 14 4.33 0.89 32.07
N SER A 15 4.74 -0.08 31.25
CA SER A 15 6.13 -0.14 30.77
C SER A 15 6.16 0.37 29.31
N PRO A 16 6.66 1.58 29.05
CA PRO A 16 6.94 2.11 27.71
C PRO A 16 8.35 1.70 27.24
N GLY A 17 8.81 0.50 27.59
CA GLY A 17 10.22 0.11 27.46
C GLY A 17 10.64 -0.59 26.15
N ARG A 18 9.69 -1.05 25.33
CA ARG A 18 10.01 -1.76 24.06
C ARG A 18 9.70 -0.98 22.78
N ALA A 19 8.98 0.15 22.89
CA ALA A 19 8.85 1.10 21.79
C ALA A 19 10.12 1.95 21.59
N GLN A 20 11.00 2.05 22.59
CA GLN A 20 12.20 2.89 22.50
C GLN A 20 13.35 2.27 21.70
N THR A 21 13.45 0.94 21.60
CA THR A 21 14.55 0.30 20.84
C THR A 21 14.29 0.27 19.33
N LEU A 22 13.03 0.24 18.89
CA LEU A 22 12.66 0.47 17.48
C LEU A 22 12.61 1.97 17.14
N ALA A 23 12.22 2.83 18.09
CA ALA A 23 12.36 4.28 17.92
C ALA A 23 13.84 4.73 17.87
N ALA A 24 14.78 4.04 18.51
CA ALA A 24 16.21 4.38 18.48
C ALA A 24 16.88 4.06 17.13
N VAL A 25 16.37 3.10 16.36
CA VAL A 25 16.82 2.85 14.98
C VAL A 25 16.14 3.81 13.99
N ALA A 26 14.90 4.24 14.27
CA ALA A 26 14.19 5.28 13.52
C ALA A 26 14.64 6.72 13.87
N ALA A 27 15.34 6.92 14.98
CA ALA A 27 15.85 8.20 15.46
C ALA A 27 17.35 8.40 15.19
N ARG A 28 17.88 7.83 14.09
CA ARG A 28 19.13 8.37 13.54
C ARG A 28 18.83 9.81 13.11
N PRO A 29 19.44 10.84 13.73
CA PRO A 29 19.25 12.21 13.26
C PRO A 29 19.74 12.27 11.83
N VAL A 30 18.82 12.55 10.90
CA VAL A 30 19.18 12.93 9.53
C VAL A 30 20.20 14.06 9.67
N PRO A 31 21.43 13.92 9.14
CA PRO A 31 22.48 14.91 9.33
C PRO A 31 21.94 16.29 8.90
N ARG A 32 22.18 17.31 9.74
CA ARG A 32 21.65 18.67 9.53
C ARG A 32 21.95 19.24 8.13
N SER A 33 22.99 18.74 7.46
CA SER A 33 23.30 19.04 6.05
C SER A 33 22.23 18.58 5.06
N ARG A 34 21.53 17.45 5.29
CA ARG A 34 20.41 17.00 4.46
C ARG A 34 19.11 17.79 4.72
N ARG A 35 18.89 18.24 5.96
CA ARG A 35 17.72 19.07 6.31
C ARG A 35 17.85 20.50 5.76
N ALA A 36 19.07 21.03 5.68
CA ALA A 36 19.38 22.28 4.99
C ALA A 36 19.28 22.13 3.45
N ALA A 37 19.59 20.95 2.89
CA ALA A 37 19.39 20.68 1.46
C ALA A 37 17.90 20.48 1.09
N LEU A 38 17.06 19.99 2.01
CA LEU A 38 15.61 19.85 1.83
C LEU A 38 14.83 21.16 2.10
N LEU A 39 15.41 22.10 2.86
CA LEU A 39 14.82 23.40 3.17
C LEU A 39 15.45 24.56 2.37
N ALA A 40 16.57 24.32 1.68
CA ALA A 40 16.97 25.18 0.60
C ALA A 40 15.83 25.14 -0.43
N PRO A 41 15.28 26.30 -0.86
CA PRO A 41 14.35 26.29 -1.97
C PRO A 41 15.04 25.52 -3.11
N SER A 42 14.40 24.45 -3.58
CA SER A 42 14.79 23.72 -4.79
C SER A 42 14.62 24.68 -5.98
N ALA A 43 15.49 25.69 -6.04
CA ALA A 43 15.53 26.75 -7.03
C ALA A 43 16.41 26.33 -8.23
N ALA A 44 16.89 25.09 -8.23
CA ALA A 44 17.75 24.54 -9.26
C ALA A 44 17.53 23.05 -9.48
N GLN A 45 16.30 22.54 -9.30
CA GLN A 45 15.90 21.35 -10.06
C GLN A 45 15.68 21.85 -11.49
N PRO A 46 16.56 21.53 -12.47
CA PRO A 46 16.26 21.83 -13.85
C PRO A 46 14.92 21.15 -14.13
N GLN A 47 13.90 21.93 -14.49
CA GLN A 47 12.65 21.44 -15.07
C GLN A 47 13.00 20.70 -16.36
N ARG A 48 13.51 19.47 -16.22
CA ARG A 48 13.79 18.56 -17.32
C ARG A 48 12.42 18.11 -17.83
N GLY A 49 11.90 18.83 -18.82
CA GLY A 49 10.96 18.25 -19.78
C GLY A 49 9.55 18.84 -19.87
N LEU A 50 9.21 19.96 -19.23
CA LEU A 50 7.93 20.65 -19.52
C LEU A 50 7.98 21.50 -20.81
N GLY A 51 9.11 21.53 -21.53
CA GLY A 51 9.29 22.31 -22.75
C GLY A 51 8.77 21.68 -24.05
N GLY A 52 7.87 20.69 -23.98
CA GLY A 52 7.62 19.78 -25.10
C GLY A 52 6.17 19.57 -25.51
N ALA A 53 5.31 20.59 -25.47
CA ALA A 53 4.12 20.71 -26.33
C ALA A 53 3.34 21.97 -25.95
N ALA A 54 3.64 23.10 -26.58
CA ALA A 54 2.72 24.23 -26.67
C ALA A 54 1.55 23.91 -27.63
N ALA A 55 0.91 22.75 -27.43
CA ALA A 55 -0.21 22.29 -28.22
C ALA A 55 -1.49 22.64 -27.47
N ASP A 56 -2.08 23.79 -27.83
CA ASP A 56 -3.48 24.15 -27.61
C ASP A 56 -4.03 23.84 -26.20
N ASP A 57 -3.35 24.37 -25.19
CA ASP A 57 -3.60 24.18 -23.75
C ASP A 57 -4.81 25.01 -23.26
N GLY A 58 -5.89 25.00 -24.06
CA GLY A 58 -7.15 25.65 -23.77
C GLY A 58 -7.89 24.91 -22.67
N ASP A 59 -7.97 25.54 -21.49
CA ASP A 59 -8.84 25.18 -20.37
C ASP A 59 -8.50 23.90 -19.59
N ALA A 60 -7.21 23.66 -19.30
CA ALA A 60 -6.86 22.76 -18.20
C ALA A 60 -7.52 23.25 -16.90
N THR A 61 -8.53 22.53 -16.42
CA THR A 61 -9.30 22.94 -15.25
C THR A 61 -8.39 23.00 -14.01
N PRO A 62 -8.63 23.89 -13.05
CA PRO A 62 -7.81 23.99 -11.84
C PRO A 62 -7.71 22.67 -11.06
N PHE A 63 -8.70 21.78 -11.20
CA PHE A 63 -8.72 20.44 -10.63
C PHE A 63 -7.75 19.47 -11.32
N GLN A 64 -7.60 19.53 -12.64
CA GLN A 64 -6.65 18.70 -13.38
C GLN A 64 -5.21 19.05 -12.98
N LEU A 65 -4.88 20.34 -12.97
CA LEU A 65 -3.56 20.83 -12.57
C LEU A 65 -3.25 20.50 -11.09
N ALA A 66 -4.25 20.60 -10.21
CA ALA A 66 -4.15 20.17 -8.83
C ALA A 66 -3.91 18.65 -8.70
N GLY A 67 -4.60 17.84 -9.50
CA GLY A 67 -4.45 16.38 -9.52
C GLY A 67 -3.08 15.94 -10.03
N GLU A 68 -2.60 16.53 -11.12
CA GLU A 68 -1.26 16.30 -11.65
C GLU A 68 -0.20 16.64 -10.60
N ARG A 69 -0.33 17.81 -9.96
CA ARG A 69 0.61 18.23 -8.91
C ARG A 69 0.59 17.29 -7.70
N LEU A 70 -0.59 16.83 -7.29
CA LEU A 70 -0.70 15.85 -6.21
C LEU A 70 -0.04 14.53 -6.62
N SER A 71 -0.24 14.07 -7.85
CA SER A 71 0.36 12.84 -8.36
C SER A 71 1.89 12.92 -8.42
N GLU A 72 2.44 14.05 -8.85
CA GLU A 72 3.88 14.32 -8.88
C GLU A 72 4.46 14.33 -7.45
N LEU A 73 3.80 15.05 -6.53
CA LEU A 73 4.20 15.08 -5.12
C LEU A 73 4.19 13.67 -4.50
N LEU A 74 3.17 12.87 -4.81
CA LEU A 74 3.04 11.51 -4.31
C LEU A 74 4.01 10.54 -4.97
N ALA A 75 4.39 10.76 -6.23
CA ALA A 75 5.44 10.00 -6.89
C ALA A 75 6.78 10.22 -6.19
N ASP A 76 7.16 11.48 -5.94
CA ASP A 76 8.42 11.84 -5.28
C ASP A 76 8.54 11.28 -3.84
N VAL A 77 7.42 11.22 -3.13
CA VAL A 77 7.37 10.79 -1.72
C VAL A 77 7.09 9.29 -1.58
N GLY A 78 6.39 8.72 -2.56
CA GLY A 78 5.85 7.38 -2.55
C GLY A 78 6.78 6.31 -3.11
N GLN A 79 7.92 6.70 -3.71
CA GLN A 79 9.00 5.76 -4.06
C GLN A 79 9.53 5.12 -2.77
N ASP A 80 8.95 3.98 -2.42
CA ASP A 80 9.58 3.07 -1.47
C ASP A 80 10.84 2.57 -2.14
N SER A 81 11.98 3.06 -1.67
CA SER A 81 13.29 2.58 -2.13
C SER A 81 13.39 1.06 -2.13
N ILE A 82 12.65 0.39 -1.24
CA ILE A 82 12.58 -1.06 -1.15
C ILE A 82 11.83 -1.69 -2.34
N MET A 83 10.69 -1.14 -2.76
CA MET A 83 9.93 -1.73 -3.87
C MET A 83 10.63 -1.52 -5.21
N GLU A 84 11.27 -0.37 -5.41
CA GLU A 84 12.09 -0.11 -6.59
C GLU A 84 13.34 -0.99 -6.62
N GLU A 85 13.96 -1.20 -5.46
CA GLU A 85 15.09 -2.13 -5.32
C GLU A 85 14.65 -3.58 -5.62
N VAL A 86 13.47 -3.97 -5.16
CA VAL A 86 12.88 -5.30 -5.44
C VAL A 86 12.53 -5.46 -6.92
N GLU A 87 11.99 -4.42 -7.57
CA GLU A 87 11.70 -4.44 -9.01
C GLU A 87 12.98 -4.61 -9.83
N GLY A 88 14.10 -4.05 -9.36
CA GLY A 88 15.41 -4.21 -9.97
C GLY A 88 16.03 -5.60 -9.83
N TYR A 89 15.49 -6.48 -8.97
CA TYR A 89 16.00 -7.83 -8.78
C TYR A 89 15.48 -8.82 -9.82
N ASP A 90 16.35 -9.75 -10.21
CA ASP A 90 15.94 -10.91 -11.01
C ASP A 90 14.82 -11.70 -10.31
N PRO A 91 13.92 -12.34 -11.07
CA PRO A 91 12.85 -13.17 -10.51
C PRO A 91 13.33 -14.20 -9.48
N GLU A 92 14.48 -14.82 -9.70
CA GLU A 92 15.07 -15.82 -8.79
C GLU A 92 15.50 -15.21 -7.46
N HIS A 93 16.07 -14.00 -7.47
CA HIS A 93 16.45 -13.27 -6.26
C HIS A 93 15.21 -12.86 -5.46
N ARG A 94 14.14 -12.40 -6.13
CA ARG A 94 12.85 -12.10 -5.48
C ARG A 94 12.24 -13.33 -4.82
N LEU A 95 12.23 -14.48 -5.51
CA LEU A 95 11.76 -15.74 -4.94
C LEU A 95 12.59 -16.17 -3.74
N THR A 96 13.92 -16.02 -3.81
CA THR A 96 14.82 -16.38 -2.70
C THR A 96 14.55 -15.50 -1.47
N LEU A 97 14.38 -14.19 -1.67
CA LEU A 97 14.04 -13.26 -0.60
C LEU A 97 12.71 -13.65 0.07
N LEU A 98 11.69 -13.94 -0.73
CA LEU A 98 10.38 -14.32 -0.22
C LEU A 98 10.37 -15.70 0.42
N ALA A 99 11.13 -16.66 -0.10
CA ALA A 99 11.35 -17.96 0.53
C ALA A 99 12.01 -17.78 1.90
N ASN A 100 13.02 -16.92 2.03
CA ASN A 100 13.66 -16.63 3.32
C ASN A 100 12.69 -15.99 4.32
N CYS A 101 11.90 -15.01 3.88
CA CYS A 101 10.85 -14.41 4.71
C CYS A 101 9.81 -15.45 5.13
N GLY A 102 9.36 -16.30 4.20
CA GLY A 102 8.43 -17.39 4.46
C GLY A 102 8.97 -18.38 5.49
N CYS A 103 10.23 -18.82 5.33
CA CYS A 103 10.91 -19.71 6.28
C CYS A 103 10.99 -19.10 7.69
N LEU A 104 11.27 -17.79 7.82
CA LEU A 104 11.29 -17.11 9.11
C LEU A 104 9.91 -17.07 9.77
N ILE A 105 8.85 -16.80 8.99
CA ILE A 105 7.46 -16.81 9.49
C ILE A 105 7.05 -18.22 9.92
N THR A 106 7.37 -19.23 9.10
CA THR A 106 7.12 -20.64 9.44
C THR A 106 7.88 -21.02 10.71
N LEU A 107 9.17 -20.70 10.82
CA LEU A 107 9.96 -20.98 12.02
C LEU A 107 9.36 -20.31 13.27
N ALA A 108 8.96 -19.04 13.18
CA ALA A 108 8.32 -18.33 14.28
C ALA A 108 7.00 -18.99 14.70
N THR A 109 6.22 -19.47 13.74
CA THR A 109 4.98 -20.22 13.98
C THR A 109 5.27 -21.54 14.70
N PHE A 110 6.24 -22.31 14.22
CA PHE A 110 6.65 -23.56 14.86
C PHE A 110 7.09 -23.34 16.31
N VAL A 111 7.86 -22.28 16.55
CA VAL A 111 8.26 -21.90 17.92
C VAL A 111 7.04 -21.54 18.78
N ALA A 112 6.07 -20.79 18.24
CA ALA A 112 4.85 -20.44 18.97
C ALA A 112 4.02 -21.69 19.33
N CYS A 113 3.83 -22.62 18.38
CA CYS A 113 3.13 -23.89 18.61
C CYS A 113 3.88 -24.80 19.59
N TRP A 114 5.22 -24.81 19.53
CA TRP A 114 6.07 -25.60 20.44
C TRP A 114 5.93 -25.15 21.91
N PHE A 115 5.81 -23.84 22.15
CA PHE A 115 5.62 -23.30 23.49
C PHE A 115 4.18 -23.37 24.00
N ALA A 116 3.22 -23.76 23.16
CA ALA A 116 1.83 -23.83 23.56
C ALA A 116 1.56 -25.03 24.48
N PRO A 117 0.79 -24.83 25.56
CA PRO A 117 0.42 -25.90 26.48
C PRO A 117 -0.46 -26.91 25.74
N GLY A 118 0.02 -28.15 25.59
CA GLY A 118 -0.68 -29.20 24.85
C GLY A 118 -0.03 -29.60 23.53
N PHE A 119 1.09 -28.96 23.14
CA PHE A 119 1.80 -29.24 21.89
C PHE A 119 0.87 -29.21 20.68
N GLU A 120 0.47 -28.01 20.28
CA GLU A 120 -0.31 -27.86 19.05
C GLU A 120 0.52 -28.28 17.84
N ASP A 121 -0.08 -29.04 16.94
CA ASP A 121 0.57 -29.42 15.69
C ASP A 121 0.81 -28.15 14.84
N PRO A 122 2.07 -27.75 14.61
CA PRO A 122 2.39 -26.57 13.83
C PRO A 122 1.95 -26.69 12.37
N LEU A 123 1.76 -27.92 11.87
CA LEU A 123 1.26 -28.19 10.52
C LEU A 123 -0.27 -28.19 10.44
N GLY A 124 -0.97 -28.05 11.57
CA GLY A 124 -2.43 -27.98 11.61
C GLY A 124 -3.13 -29.17 10.98
N GLY A 125 -2.56 -30.38 11.11
CA GLY A 125 -3.09 -31.61 10.52
C GLY A 125 -2.61 -31.93 9.10
N LEU A 126 -1.78 -31.07 8.49
CA LEU A 126 -1.24 -31.33 7.14
C LEU A 126 -0.33 -32.56 7.14
N THR A 127 -0.70 -33.56 6.33
CA THR A 127 0.08 -34.78 6.10
C THR A 127 0.39 -34.96 4.61
N LEU A 128 1.34 -35.83 4.27
CA LEU A 128 1.58 -36.25 2.87
C LEU A 128 0.66 -37.41 2.44
N GLY A 129 -0.46 -37.62 3.14
CA GLY A 129 -1.38 -38.73 2.93
C GLY A 129 -2.56 -38.41 2.01
N ALA A 130 -3.32 -39.46 1.68
CA ALA A 130 -4.57 -39.33 0.91
C ALA A 130 -5.64 -38.49 1.64
N SER A 131 -5.59 -38.42 2.98
CA SER A 131 -6.46 -37.57 3.80
C SER A 131 -6.28 -36.08 3.47
N SER A 132 -5.03 -35.60 3.42
CA SER A 132 -4.74 -34.20 3.11
C SER A 132 -4.96 -33.87 1.64
N LEU A 133 -4.78 -34.83 0.73
CA LEU A 133 -5.20 -34.67 -0.66
C LEU A 133 -6.74 -34.53 -0.77
N HIS A 134 -7.50 -35.32 -0.02
CA HIS A 134 -8.95 -35.20 0.04
C HIS A 134 -9.39 -33.86 0.67
N ALA A 135 -8.75 -33.45 1.77
CA ALA A 135 -8.98 -32.14 2.38
C ALA A 135 -8.67 -31.00 1.42
N ALA A 136 -7.57 -31.07 0.66
CA ALA A 136 -7.25 -30.11 -0.39
C ALA A 136 -8.35 -30.05 -1.47
N ALA A 137 -8.89 -31.19 -1.89
CA ALA A 137 -10.01 -31.21 -2.84
C ALA A 137 -11.27 -30.54 -2.29
N LEU A 138 -11.60 -30.77 -1.01
CA LEU A 138 -12.66 -30.04 -0.32
C LEU A 138 -12.36 -28.54 -0.23
N GLY A 139 -11.10 -28.19 0.06
CA GLY A 139 -10.59 -26.83 0.05
C GLY A 139 -10.81 -26.12 -1.28
N LEU A 140 -10.51 -26.77 -2.41
CA LEU A 140 -10.80 -26.22 -3.74
C LEU A 140 -12.30 -25.95 -3.93
N ALA A 141 -13.16 -26.87 -3.48
CA ALA A 141 -14.61 -26.67 -3.55
C ALA A 141 -15.06 -25.48 -2.68
N PHE A 142 -14.53 -25.35 -1.46
CA PHE A 142 -14.77 -24.19 -0.59
C PHE A 142 -14.16 -22.89 -1.14
N GLY A 143 -13.11 -22.96 -1.95
CA GLY A 143 -12.50 -21.80 -2.61
C GLY A 143 -13.31 -21.27 -3.80
N LEU A 144 -14.24 -22.06 -4.37
CA LEU A 144 -15.04 -21.63 -5.53
C LEU A 144 -15.90 -20.38 -5.26
N PRO A 145 -16.62 -20.25 -4.13
CA PRO A 145 -17.29 -19.01 -3.77
C PRO A 145 -16.35 -17.79 -3.69
N LEU A 146 -15.15 -17.95 -3.13
CA LEU A 146 -14.17 -16.85 -3.07
C LEU A 146 -13.73 -16.43 -4.48
N ALA A 147 -13.35 -17.41 -5.31
CA ALA A 147 -13.00 -17.17 -6.70
C ALA A 147 -14.14 -16.51 -7.50
N ALA A 148 -15.39 -16.92 -7.27
CA ALA A 148 -16.57 -16.32 -7.90
C ALA A 148 -16.75 -14.86 -7.45
N CYS A 149 -16.56 -14.57 -6.16
CA CYS A 149 -16.58 -13.20 -5.62
C CYS A 149 -15.47 -12.33 -6.23
N SER A 150 -14.25 -12.87 -6.40
CA SER A 150 -13.15 -12.18 -7.09
C SER A 150 -13.49 -11.83 -8.53
N VAL A 151 -14.00 -12.79 -9.29
CA VAL A 151 -14.41 -12.58 -10.69
C VAL A 151 -15.53 -11.55 -10.77
N ALA A 152 -16.52 -11.63 -9.88
CA ALA A 152 -17.60 -10.66 -9.80
C ALA A 152 -17.07 -9.24 -9.46
N GLY A 153 -16.15 -9.14 -8.50
CA GLY A 153 -15.53 -7.88 -8.09
C GLY A 153 -14.69 -7.23 -9.19
N HIS A 154 -14.06 -8.02 -10.06
CA HIS A 154 -13.30 -7.52 -11.21
C HIS A 154 -14.17 -7.15 -12.41
N SER A 155 -15.46 -7.49 -12.40
CA SER A 155 -16.36 -7.14 -13.50
C SER A 155 -16.47 -5.63 -13.72
N ALA A 156 -16.59 -5.21 -14.98
CA ALA A 156 -16.77 -3.80 -15.33
C ALA A 156 -17.99 -3.17 -14.64
N ARG A 157 -19.05 -3.97 -14.44
CA ARG A 157 -20.25 -3.56 -13.72
C ARG A 157 -19.96 -3.26 -12.25
N ALA A 158 -19.29 -4.18 -11.54
CA ALA A 158 -18.93 -3.96 -10.15
C ALA A 158 -18.02 -2.74 -9.97
N LYS A 159 -17.07 -2.53 -10.88
CA LYS A 159 -16.18 -1.36 -10.87
C LYS A 159 -16.93 -0.04 -11.12
N ALA A 160 -17.95 -0.05 -11.97
CA ALA A 160 -18.80 1.12 -12.23
C ALA A 160 -19.74 1.42 -11.05
N GLU A 161 -20.31 0.40 -10.42
CA GLU A 161 -21.19 0.54 -9.25
C GLU A 161 -20.40 0.90 -7.97
N PHE A 162 -19.17 0.38 -7.82
CA PHE A 162 -18.32 0.54 -6.65
C PHE A 162 -16.92 1.08 -7.02
N PRO A 163 -16.74 2.40 -7.19
CA PRO A 163 -15.44 2.98 -7.58
C PRO A 163 -14.32 2.72 -6.58
N VAL A 164 -14.65 2.58 -5.28
CA VAL A 164 -13.69 2.21 -4.22
C VAL A 164 -13.07 0.83 -4.49
N LEU A 165 -13.84 -0.11 -5.05
CA LEU A 165 -13.35 -1.44 -5.39
C LEU A 165 -12.37 -1.39 -6.57
N ALA A 166 -12.64 -0.54 -7.56
CA ALA A 166 -11.70 -0.31 -8.66
C ALA A 166 -10.36 0.27 -8.17
N GLU A 167 -10.41 1.24 -7.24
CA GLU A 167 -9.20 1.81 -6.62
C GLU A 167 -8.45 0.79 -5.75
N LEU A 168 -9.17 -0.08 -5.04
CA LEU A 168 -8.59 -1.18 -4.29
C LEU A 168 -7.78 -2.10 -5.22
N HIS A 169 -8.39 -2.58 -6.30
CA HIS A 169 -7.70 -3.46 -7.26
C HIS A 169 -6.53 -2.76 -7.95
N ASN A 170 -6.65 -1.48 -8.31
CA ASN A 170 -5.53 -0.72 -8.87
C ASN A 170 -4.38 -0.57 -7.87
N THR A 171 -4.68 -0.33 -6.59
CA THR A 171 -3.67 -0.23 -5.54
C THR A 171 -2.99 -1.57 -5.28
N GLN A 172 -3.77 -2.65 -5.16
CA GLN A 172 -3.24 -4.01 -5.03
C GLN A 172 -2.36 -4.38 -6.22
N ARG A 173 -2.79 -4.05 -7.45
CA ARG A 173 -1.98 -4.28 -8.65
C ARG A 173 -0.66 -3.52 -8.58
N GLY A 174 -0.67 -2.26 -8.14
CA GLY A 174 0.56 -1.49 -7.95
C GLY A 174 1.54 -2.10 -6.94
N LEU A 175 1.02 -2.76 -5.89
CA LEU A 175 1.84 -3.47 -4.91
C LEU A 175 2.37 -4.82 -5.42
N VAL A 176 1.56 -5.55 -6.20
CA VAL A 176 1.87 -6.91 -6.67
C VAL A 176 2.67 -6.92 -7.97
N ALA A 177 2.43 -5.97 -8.88
CA ALA A 177 3.09 -5.87 -10.18
C ALA A 177 4.63 -6.00 -10.12
N PRO A 178 5.36 -5.24 -9.27
CA PRO A 178 6.83 -5.38 -9.18
C PRO A 178 7.27 -6.75 -8.64
N LEU A 179 6.42 -7.44 -7.87
CA LEU A 179 6.72 -8.79 -7.38
C LEU A 179 6.58 -9.85 -8.47
N ILE A 180 5.60 -9.71 -9.37
CA ILE A 180 5.30 -10.72 -10.40
C ILE A 180 5.94 -10.43 -11.77
N ALA A 181 6.44 -9.21 -11.99
CA ALA A 181 6.99 -8.79 -13.28
C ALA A 181 8.12 -9.74 -13.74
N GLY A 182 7.99 -10.30 -14.94
CA GLY A 182 9.00 -11.20 -15.52
C GLY A 182 9.02 -12.62 -14.96
N MET A 183 8.10 -13.00 -14.08
CA MET A 183 8.01 -14.38 -13.57
C MET A 183 7.30 -15.30 -14.57
N SER A 184 7.83 -16.52 -14.73
CA SER A 184 7.14 -17.63 -15.37
C SER A 184 5.98 -18.16 -14.50
N LEU A 185 5.06 -18.93 -15.09
CA LEU A 185 3.94 -19.52 -14.34
C LEU A 185 4.40 -20.42 -13.18
N GLY A 186 5.48 -21.19 -13.36
CA GLY A 186 6.05 -22.03 -12.31
C GLY A 186 6.64 -21.20 -11.16
N GLN A 187 7.33 -20.11 -11.49
CA GLN A 187 7.85 -19.16 -10.51
C GLN A 187 6.73 -18.46 -9.74
N LEU A 188 5.63 -18.11 -10.42
CA LEU A 188 4.44 -17.55 -9.78
C LEU A 188 3.76 -18.56 -8.84
N GLY A 189 3.69 -19.83 -9.23
CA GLY A 189 3.22 -20.91 -8.35
C GLY A 189 4.10 -21.04 -7.09
N ALA A 190 5.42 -20.99 -7.25
CA ALA A 190 6.36 -21.01 -6.12
C ALA A 190 6.20 -19.76 -5.23
N LEU A 191 6.03 -18.57 -5.82
CA LEU A 191 5.75 -17.33 -5.12
C LEU A 191 4.53 -17.47 -4.21
N PHE A 192 3.40 -17.97 -4.73
CA PHE A 192 2.20 -18.19 -3.92
C PHE A 192 2.44 -19.24 -2.84
N GLY A 193 3.19 -20.30 -3.12
CA GLY A 193 3.61 -21.25 -2.09
C GLY A 193 4.36 -20.58 -0.93
N PHE A 194 5.34 -19.73 -1.24
CA PHE A 194 6.16 -19.05 -0.23
C PHE A 194 5.46 -17.92 0.53
N VAL A 195 4.38 -17.36 -0.03
CA VAL A 195 3.60 -16.31 0.65
C VAL A 195 2.40 -16.91 1.38
N VAL A 196 1.57 -17.68 0.69
CA VAL A 196 0.30 -18.20 1.21
C VAL A 196 0.53 -19.21 2.33
N MET A 197 1.41 -20.21 2.15
CA MET A 197 1.59 -21.25 3.16
C MET A 197 2.12 -20.71 4.49
N PRO A 198 3.19 -19.89 4.54
CA PRO A 198 3.66 -19.31 5.80
C PRO A 198 2.64 -18.39 6.44
N SER A 199 1.90 -17.59 5.65
CA SER A 199 0.82 -16.75 6.18
C SER A 199 -0.30 -17.57 6.81
N LEU A 200 -0.72 -18.68 6.19
CA LEU A 200 -1.75 -19.56 6.77
C LEU A 200 -1.28 -20.27 8.03
N LEU A 201 -0.05 -20.79 8.04
CA LEU A 201 0.55 -21.39 9.24
C LEU A 201 0.57 -20.38 10.39
N PHE A 202 1.01 -19.16 10.11
CA PHE A 202 1.05 -18.11 11.12
C PHE A 202 -0.35 -17.73 11.62
N LEU A 203 -1.30 -17.50 10.69
CA LEU A 203 -2.63 -16.99 10.98
C LEU A 203 -3.56 -18.03 11.61
N LEU A 204 -3.44 -19.32 11.29
CA LEU A 204 -4.36 -20.36 11.78
C LEU A 204 -3.79 -21.06 13.03
N PRO A 205 -2.87 -22.05 12.91
CA PRO A 205 -2.34 -22.73 14.08
C PRO A 205 -1.50 -21.81 14.97
N GLY A 206 -0.77 -20.83 14.43
CA GLY A 206 0.00 -19.89 15.24
C GLY A 206 -0.84 -19.03 16.19
N PHE A 207 -1.97 -18.49 15.71
CA PHE A 207 -2.89 -17.71 16.56
C PHE A 207 -3.62 -18.58 17.57
N LYS A 208 -4.02 -19.80 17.18
CA LYS A 208 -4.64 -20.75 18.10
C LYS A 208 -3.68 -21.09 19.24
N ALA A 209 -2.44 -21.43 18.93
CA ALA A 209 -1.38 -21.74 19.90
C ALA A 209 -1.10 -20.56 20.84
N GLY A 210 -1.02 -19.35 20.29
CA GLY A 210 -0.86 -18.13 21.06
C GLY A 210 -2.02 -17.85 22.01
N PHE A 211 -3.25 -18.09 21.56
CA PHE A 211 -4.45 -17.94 22.39
C PHE A 211 -4.52 -18.99 23.50
N ASP A 212 -4.23 -20.25 23.20
CA ASP A 212 -4.23 -21.34 24.19
C ASP A 212 -3.12 -21.12 25.23
N SER A 213 -1.97 -20.59 24.81
CA SER A 213 -0.91 -20.14 25.73
C SER A 213 -1.38 -18.99 26.63
N ALA A 214 -2.03 -17.98 26.06
CA ALA A 214 -2.52 -16.82 26.81
C ALA A 214 -3.61 -17.21 27.82
N THR A 215 -4.56 -18.05 27.43
CA THR A 215 -5.62 -18.55 28.32
C THR A 215 -5.04 -19.42 29.43
N SER A 216 -4.05 -20.27 29.14
CA SER A 216 -3.33 -21.03 30.16
C SER A 216 -2.62 -20.11 31.15
N LEU A 217 -1.87 -19.10 30.68
CA LEU A 217 -1.17 -18.14 31.55
C LEU A 217 -2.12 -17.33 32.43
N VAL A 218 -3.25 -16.88 31.86
CA VAL A 218 -4.30 -16.18 32.61
C VAL A 218 -4.91 -17.10 33.66
N SER A 219 -5.21 -18.36 33.30
CA SER A 219 -5.77 -19.33 34.25
C SER A 219 -4.79 -19.69 35.39
N SER A 220 -3.48 -19.77 35.10
CA SER A 220 -2.46 -20.01 36.13
C SER A 220 -2.18 -18.76 36.99
N SER A 221 -2.32 -17.55 36.44
CA SER A 221 -2.03 -16.30 37.15
C SER A 221 -3.21 -15.80 38.00
N LEU A 222 -4.44 -16.06 37.55
CA LEU A 222 -5.68 -15.76 38.27
C LEU A 222 -6.05 -16.80 39.33
N MET A 223 -5.22 -17.83 39.52
CA MET A 223 -5.26 -18.73 40.66
C MET A 223 -4.22 -18.37 41.76
N PRO A 224 -4.17 -17.13 42.31
CA PRO A 224 -3.40 -16.86 43.50
C PRO A 224 -4.19 -17.30 44.75
N SER A 225 -4.61 -18.57 44.81
CA SER A 225 -4.96 -19.19 46.10
C SER A 225 -3.71 -19.48 46.95
N ALA A 226 -2.51 -19.23 46.42
CA ALA A 226 -1.23 -19.41 47.12
C ALA A 226 -0.72 -18.15 47.86
N LEU A 227 -1.29 -16.95 47.64
CA LEU A 227 -0.76 -15.70 48.22
C LEU A 227 -1.46 -15.27 49.52
N LEU A 228 -2.58 -15.91 49.91
CA LEU A 228 -3.37 -15.57 51.09
C LEU A 228 -3.82 -16.77 51.95
N GLY A 229 -3.36 -17.99 51.67
CA GLY A 229 -3.79 -19.19 52.42
C GLY A 229 -2.71 -20.27 52.53
N PRO A 230 -2.78 -21.13 53.57
CA PRO A 230 -1.88 -22.26 53.72
C PRO A 230 -1.97 -23.20 52.50
N PRO A 231 -0.89 -23.94 52.16
CA PRO A 231 -0.89 -24.87 51.03
C PRO A 231 -2.09 -25.81 51.15
N LEU A 232 -3.03 -25.67 50.21
CA LEU A 232 -4.19 -26.53 50.15
C LEU A 232 -3.72 -27.98 49.91
N PRO A 233 -4.34 -28.98 50.57
CA PRO A 233 -3.99 -30.38 50.37
C PRO A 233 -4.07 -30.75 48.88
N ASN A 234 -3.16 -31.63 48.43
CA ASN A 234 -2.85 -31.97 47.02
C ASN A 234 -4.04 -32.27 46.07
N GLY A 235 -5.28 -32.41 46.58
CA GLY A 235 -6.49 -32.53 45.76
C GLY A 235 -7.24 -31.22 45.46
N ALA A 236 -7.08 -30.16 46.28
CA ALA A 236 -7.90 -28.96 46.12
C ALA A 236 -7.42 -28.04 44.99
N ALA A 237 -6.12 -28.06 44.64
CA ALA A 237 -5.59 -27.34 43.49
C ALA A 237 -6.12 -27.93 42.16
N ALA A 238 -6.23 -29.26 42.08
CA ALA A 238 -6.84 -29.93 40.93
C ALA A 238 -8.36 -29.65 40.85
N ALA A 239 -9.06 -29.62 42.00
CA ALA A 239 -10.47 -29.26 42.06
C ALA A 239 -10.71 -27.78 41.70
N ALA A 240 -9.84 -26.86 42.12
CA ALA A 240 -9.89 -25.44 41.77
C ALA A 240 -9.62 -25.22 40.27
N ALA A 241 -8.63 -25.92 39.70
CA ALA A 241 -8.38 -25.91 38.26
C ALA A 241 -9.56 -26.50 37.45
N ALA A 242 -10.24 -27.51 38.00
CA ALA A 242 -11.47 -28.06 37.40
C ALA A 242 -12.67 -27.10 37.52
N ALA A 243 -12.72 -26.30 38.59
CA ALA A 243 -13.76 -25.31 38.85
C ALA A 243 -13.49 -23.94 38.20
N ALA A 244 -12.30 -23.72 37.63
CA ALA A 244 -11.96 -22.50 36.91
C ALA A 244 -12.99 -22.27 35.78
N PRO A 245 -13.49 -21.04 35.60
CA PRO A 245 -14.45 -20.74 34.55
C PRO A 245 -13.82 -21.05 33.20
N ARG A 246 -14.20 -22.18 32.60
CA ARG A 246 -13.80 -22.54 31.25
C ARG A 246 -14.61 -21.67 30.31
N LEU A 247 -13.92 -21.04 29.36
CA LEU A 247 -14.61 -20.40 28.24
C LEU A 247 -15.52 -21.45 27.58
N PRO A 248 -16.76 -21.10 27.23
CA PRO A 248 -17.60 -22.00 26.45
C PRO A 248 -16.82 -22.46 25.20
N PRO A 249 -16.92 -23.74 24.80
CA PRO A 249 -16.11 -24.29 23.71
C PRO A 249 -16.28 -23.51 22.40
N LEU A 250 -17.48 -22.98 22.17
CA LEU A 250 -17.76 -22.11 21.02
C LEU A 250 -16.94 -20.81 21.05
N VAL A 251 -16.78 -20.18 22.23
CA VAL A 251 -15.99 -18.95 22.37
C VAL A 251 -14.51 -19.25 22.16
N ALA A 252 -14.01 -20.36 22.72
CA ALA A 252 -12.63 -20.79 22.53
C ALA A 252 -12.31 -21.09 21.05
N ALA A 253 -13.28 -21.57 20.27
CA ALA A 253 -13.11 -21.79 18.83
C ALA A 253 -13.15 -20.49 17.99
N ILE A 254 -14.00 -19.52 18.37
CA ILE A 254 -14.23 -18.29 17.58
C ILE A 254 -13.15 -17.23 17.84
N VAL A 255 -12.68 -17.08 19.08
CA VAL A 255 -11.78 -15.97 19.43
C VAL A 255 -10.47 -15.99 18.62
N PRO A 256 -9.76 -17.13 18.45
CA PRO A 256 -8.56 -17.16 17.62
C PRO A 256 -8.85 -16.79 16.16
N SER A 257 -10.00 -17.21 15.62
CA SER A 257 -10.45 -16.82 14.27
C SER A 257 -10.59 -15.31 14.14
N VAL A 258 -11.24 -14.66 15.11
CA VAL A 258 -11.47 -13.21 15.10
C VAL A 258 -10.16 -12.43 15.26
N LEU A 259 -9.26 -12.89 16.13
CA LEU A 259 -7.95 -12.28 16.32
C LEU A 259 -7.09 -12.39 15.06
N SER A 260 -7.06 -13.58 14.46
CA SER A 260 -6.36 -13.84 13.20
C SER A 260 -6.88 -12.97 12.06
N ALA A 261 -8.21 -12.94 11.89
CA ALA A 261 -8.88 -12.10 10.92
C ALA A 261 -8.58 -10.61 11.13
N TYR A 262 -8.65 -10.14 12.37
CA TYR A 262 -8.31 -8.75 12.71
C TYR A 262 -6.85 -8.43 12.35
N THR A 263 -5.90 -9.31 12.65
CA THR A 263 -4.48 -9.09 12.32
C THR A 263 -4.25 -9.08 10.82
N ALA A 264 -4.88 -9.98 10.06
CA ALA A 264 -4.79 -9.99 8.61
C ALA A 264 -5.41 -8.73 7.99
N GLY A 265 -6.61 -8.35 8.45
CA GLY A 265 -7.26 -7.11 8.07
C GLY A 265 -6.38 -5.90 8.35
N TYR A 266 -5.79 -5.83 9.54
CA TYR A 266 -4.89 -4.74 9.94
C TYR A 266 -3.64 -4.68 9.06
N ALA A 267 -3.01 -5.83 8.76
CA ALA A 267 -1.84 -5.89 7.90
C ALA A 267 -2.17 -5.36 6.48
N VAL A 268 -3.28 -5.81 5.89
CA VAL A 268 -3.74 -5.34 4.59
C VAL A 268 -4.09 -3.85 4.62
N ALA A 269 -4.79 -3.39 5.66
CA ALA A 269 -5.13 -1.99 5.85
C ALA A 269 -3.89 -1.09 5.96
N ALA A 270 -2.83 -1.58 6.61
CA ALA A 270 -1.55 -0.88 6.74
C ALA A 270 -0.79 -0.81 5.40
N CYS A 271 -0.87 -1.86 4.57
CA CYS A 271 -0.29 -1.86 3.22
C CYS A 271 -1.04 -0.92 2.25
N LEU A 272 -2.37 -0.81 2.38
CA LEU A 272 -3.22 0.01 1.51
C LEU A 272 -3.40 1.45 2.02
N GLY A 273 -3.11 1.69 3.29
CA GLY A 273 -3.30 2.98 3.96
C GLY A 273 -2.34 4.06 3.47
N VAL A 274 -2.67 5.31 3.79
CA VAL A 274 -1.80 6.45 3.51
C VAL A 274 -0.61 6.41 4.46
N ARG A 275 0.61 6.48 3.91
CA ARG A 275 1.83 6.48 4.71
C ARG A 275 2.02 7.80 5.44
N GLU A 276 2.62 7.77 6.61
CA GLU A 276 2.90 8.97 7.41
C GLU A 276 3.71 10.02 6.62
N ARG A 277 4.67 9.57 5.78
CA ARG A 277 5.44 10.46 4.91
C ARG A 277 4.58 11.17 3.87
N GLN A 278 3.63 10.47 3.26
CA GLN A 278 2.68 11.06 2.30
C GLN A 278 1.77 12.06 3.00
N ILE A 279 1.28 11.75 4.21
CA ILE A 279 0.49 12.69 5.03
C ILE A 279 1.31 13.95 5.34
N SER A 280 2.58 13.80 5.75
CA SER A 280 3.46 14.94 6.01
C SER A 280 3.68 15.78 4.76
N ALA A 281 3.99 15.15 3.63
CA ALA A 281 4.22 15.86 2.37
C ALA A 281 2.97 16.59 1.88
N ILE A 282 1.79 15.96 1.98
CA ILE A 282 0.52 16.60 1.66
C ILE A 282 0.28 17.79 2.60
N ASN A 283 0.49 17.64 3.91
CA ASN A 283 0.30 18.74 4.85
C ASN A 283 1.23 19.93 4.57
N ASP A 284 2.49 19.66 4.23
CA ASP A 284 3.46 20.69 3.85
C ASP A 284 3.09 21.36 2.51
N ALA A 285 2.61 20.57 1.55
CA ALA A 285 2.09 21.09 0.28
C ALA A 285 0.82 21.92 0.50
N LEU A 286 -0.10 21.53 1.38
CA LEU A 286 -1.33 22.28 1.68
C LEU A 286 -1.02 23.63 2.34
N ARG A 287 0.00 23.69 3.20
CA ARG A 287 0.49 24.94 3.81
C ARG A 287 1.15 25.87 2.78
N SER A 288 1.82 25.31 1.78
CA SER A 288 2.56 26.07 0.77
C SER A 288 1.81 26.29 -0.56
N ALA A 289 0.64 25.66 -0.73
CA ALA A 289 -0.12 25.62 -1.99
C ALA A 289 -0.38 27.01 -2.58
N GLU A 290 -0.81 27.98 -1.75
CA GLU A 290 -1.09 29.34 -2.23
C GLU A 290 0.17 30.01 -2.79
N ARG A 291 1.31 29.86 -2.11
CA ARG A 291 2.58 30.42 -2.57
C ARG A 291 3.06 29.74 -3.85
N TYR A 292 2.92 28.41 -3.92
CA TYR A 292 3.31 27.61 -5.07
C TYR A 292 2.51 28.01 -6.33
N PHE A 293 1.17 28.04 -6.25
CA PHE A 293 0.34 28.36 -7.41
C PHE A 293 0.47 29.82 -7.84
N LYS A 294 0.66 30.77 -6.91
CA LYS A 294 0.99 32.16 -7.27
C LYS A 294 2.28 32.24 -8.09
N LEU A 295 3.34 31.52 -7.68
CA LEU A 295 4.62 31.50 -8.39
C LEU A 295 4.52 30.77 -9.74
N ALA A 296 3.84 29.61 -9.79
CA ALA A 296 3.69 28.84 -11.02
C ALA A 296 2.91 29.61 -12.11
N ILE A 297 1.83 30.31 -11.72
CA ILE A 297 1.06 31.14 -12.65
C ILE A 297 1.91 32.34 -13.11
N ALA A 298 2.62 33.00 -12.20
CA ALA A 298 3.49 34.13 -12.54
C ALA A 298 4.63 33.71 -13.49
N GLN A 299 5.21 32.52 -13.32
CA GLN A 299 6.22 31.96 -14.23
C GLN A 299 5.63 31.67 -15.61
N ARG A 300 4.42 31.10 -15.67
CA ARG A 300 3.75 30.80 -16.95
C ARG A 300 3.36 32.07 -17.71
N THR A 301 2.85 33.09 -17.01
CA THR A 301 2.55 34.39 -17.63
C THR A 301 3.82 35.11 -18.06
N GLY A 302 4.90 35.04 -17.26
CA GLY A 302 6.21 35.59 -17.60
C GLY A 302 6.84 34.91 -18.83
N ALA A 303 6.81 33.58 -18.91
CA ALA A 303 7.32 32.82 -20.05
C ALA A 303 6.54 33.10 -21.35
N SER A 304 5.22 33.30 -21.23
CA SER A 304 4.37 33.68 -22.37
C SER A 304 4.68 35.10 -22.85
N ALA A 305 4.97 36.02 -21.94
CA ALA A 305 5.35 37.39 -22.27
C ALA A 305 6.72 37.45 -22.96
N SER A 306 7.74 36.70 -22.49
CA SER A 306 9.04 36.62 -23.15
C SER A 306 8.95 36.03 -24.55
N ALA A 307 8.11 35.01 -24.76
CA ALA A 307 7.90 34.42 -26.09
C ALA A 307 7.28 35.42 -27.09
N SER A 308 6.45 36.35 -26.62
CA SER A 308 5.84 37.38 -27.48
C SER A 308 6.84 38.46 -27.91
N LEU A 309 7.79 38.81 -27.04
CA LEU A 309 8.83 39.83 -27.31
C LEU A 309 9.88 39.37 -28.33
N ASP A 310 10.16 38.07 -28.39
CA ASP A 310 11.12 37.49 -29.34
C ASP A 310 10.54 37.31 -30.75
N THR A 311 9.31 37.78 -31.02
CA THR A 311 8.78 37.86 -32.39
C THR A 311 9.31 39.14 -33.03
N PRO A 312 10.35 39.10 -33.90
CA PRO A 312 10.89 40.31 -34.51
C PRO A 312 9.80 40.98 -35.33
N SER A 313 9.28 42.10 -34.82
CA SER A 313 8.34 42.95 -35.54
C SER A 313 9.07 43.54 -36.74
N ALA A 314 8.94 42.88 -37.89
CA ALA A 314 9.52 43.29 -39.18
C ALA A 314 8.81 44.51 -39.80
N ALA A 315 7.99 45.23 -39.03
CA ALA A 315 7.34 46.46 -39.47
C ALA A 315 8.16 47.68 -39.03
N ALA A 316 9.25 47.94 -39.76
CA ALA A 316 9.93 49.23 -39.72
C ALA A 316 8.99 50.31 -40.31
N ALA A 317 8.40 51.15 -39.45
CA ALA A 317 7.63 52.32 -39.86
C ALA A 317 8.09 53.56 -39.08
N SER A 318 8.18 54.66 -39.83
CA SER A 318 8.82 55.96 -39.58
C SER A 318 8.74 56.57 -38.17
N PRO A 319 9.80 57.27 -37.74
CA PRO A 319 9.85 58.05 -36.51
C PRO A 319 9.43 59.52 -36.77
N ASP A 320 8.18 59.89 -36.54
CA ASP A 320 7.82 61.31 -36.39
C ASP A 320 6.45 61.48 -35.71
N ASP A 321 6.44 61.51 -34.37
CA ASP A 321 5.47 62.23 -33.52
C ASP A 321 5.69 61.87 -32.03
N GLY A 322 6.23 62.82 -31.25
CA GLY A 322 6.77 62.60 -29.90
C GLY A 322 5.78 62.58 -28.72
N ALA A 323 4.47 62.40 -28.96
CA ALA A 323 3.44 62.48 -27.92
C ALA A 323 2.76 61.14 -27.44
N PRO A 324 2.84 59.97 -28.11
CA PRO A 324 2.08 58.78 -27.69
C PRO A 324 2.76 57.85 -26.67
N VAL A 325 4.04 58.07 -26.34
CA VAL A 325 4.83 57.12 -25.52
C VAL A 325 4.36 57.04 -24.06
N ALA A 326 3.93 58.17 -23.47
CA ALA A 326 3.46 58.20 -22.08
C ALA A 326 2.10 57.51 -21.88
N ALA A 327 1.18 57.66 -22.85
CA ALA A 327 -0.12 56.99 -22.82
C ALA A 327 0.02 55.47 -23.01
N ALA A 328 0.93 55.03 -23.89
CA ALA A 328 1.25 53.62 -24.07
C ALA A 328 1.87 52.99 -22.81
N ALA A 329 2.75 53.72 -22.11
CA ALA A 329 3.35 53.26 -20.86
C ALA A 329 2.32 53.16 -19.72
N ALA A 330 1.39 54.11 -19.60
CA ALA A 330 0.31 54.05 -18.62
C ALA A 330 -0.67 52.90 -18.89
N ALA A 331 -1.07 52.70 -20.14
CA ALA A 331 -1.92 51.57 -20.55
C ALA A 331 -1.22 50.22 -20.30
N ALA A 332 0.09 50.13 -20.54
CA ALA A 332 0.88 48.94 -20.22
C ALA A 332 0.94 48.67 -18.70
N ALA A 333 1.11 49.72 -17.87
CA ALA A 333 1.10 49.59 -16.42
C ALA A 333 -0.26 49.12 -15.88
N GLU A 334 -1.37 49.64 -16.40
CA GLU A 334 -2.72 49.22 -16.05
C GLU A 334 -3.00 47.76 -16.47
N ALA A 335 -2.58 47.38 -17.68
CA ALA A 335 -2.68 46.00 -18.16
C ALA A 335 -1.89 45.01 -17.29
N VAL A 336 -0.68 45.39 -16.84
CA VAL A 336 0.12 44.56 -15.91
C VAL A 336 -0.55 44.45 -14.55
N SER A 337 -1.14 45.54 -14.04
CA SER A 337 -1.88 45.52 -12.76
C SER A 337 -3.13 44.62 -12.83
N ALA A 338 -3.93 44.76 -13.89
CA ALA A 338 -5.10 43.92 -14.14
C ALA A 338 -4.73 42.43 -14.33
N ALA A 339 -3.63 42.15 -15.04
CA ALA A 339 -3.08 40.81 -15.17
C ALA A 339 -2.61 40.23 -13.81
N GLY A 340 -2.05 41.07 -12.94
CA GLY A 340 -1.67 40.71 -11.58
C GLY A 340 -2.87 40.28 -10.73
N ALA A 341 -3.94 41.07 -10.71
CA ALA A 341 -5.16 40.75 -9.96
C ALA A 341 -5.82 39.45 -10.46
N GLY A 342 -5.85 39.23 -11.78
CA GLY A 342 -6.34 37.98 -12.37
C GLY A 342 -5.48 36.76 -11.98
N SER A 343 -4.15 36.92 -11.95
CA SER A 343 -3.21 35.88 -11.52
C SER A 343 -3.42 35.47 -10.06
N GLU A 344 -3.62 36.44 -9.15
CA GLU A 344 -3.88 36.15 -7.73
C GLU A 344 -5.19 35.40 -7.49
N ALA A 345 -6.26 35.78 -8.21
CA ALA A 345 -7.54 35.08 -8.13
C ALA A 345 -7.42 33.63 -8.62
N ARG A 346 -6.73 33.41 -9.74
CA ARG A 346 -6.44 32.06 -10.27
C ARG A 346 -5.58 31.24 -9.33
N GLY A 347 -4.56 31.83 -8.70
CA GLY A 347 -3.70 31.16 -7.73
C GLY A 347 -4.46 30.68 -6.49
N ARG A 348 -5.37 31.51 -5.96
CA ARG A 348 -6.25 31.12 -4.85
C ARG A 348 -7.23 30.01 -5.25
N SER A 349 -7.81 30.09 -6.45
CA SER A 349 -8.69 29.05 -6.99
C SER A 349 -7.97 27.71 -7.14
N ALA A 350 -6.76 27.70 -7.72
CA ALA A 350 -5.94 26.50 -7.85
C ALA A 350 -5.53 25.91 -6.48
N ALA A 351 -5.18 26.76 -5.50
CA ALA A 351 -4.88 26.31 -4.15
C ALA A 351 -6.10 25.68 -3.46
N ALA A 352 -7.30 26.25 -3.64
CA ALA A 352 -8.54 25.68 -3.14
C ALA A 352 -8.87 24.33 -3.81
N ALA A 353 -8.69 24.24 -5.13
CA ALA A 353 -8.84 23.00 -5.89
C ALA A 353 -7.86 21.93 -5.38
N PHE A 354 -6.60 22.27 -5.14
CA PHE A 354 -5.61 21.36 -4.57
C PHE A 354 -5.99 20.83 -3.18
N ARG A 355 -6.50 21.69 -2.29
CA ARG A 355 -7.00 21.26 -0.97
C ARG A 355 -8.14 20.26 -1.09
N LEU A 356 -9.07 20.51 -2.02
CA LEU A 356 -10.20 19.61 -2.27
C LEU A 356 -9.71 18.28 -2.83
N VAL A 357 -8.88 18.29 -3.87
CA VAL A 357 -8.34 17.08 -4.50
C VAL A 357 -7.54 16.25 -3.51
N ALA A 358 -6.68 16.87 -2.71
CA ALA A 358 -5.93 16.18 -1.66
C ALA A 358 -6.86 15.58 -0.58
N GLY A 359 -7.90 16.31 -0.17
CA GLY A 359 -8.89 15.81 0.79
C GLY A 359 -9.67 14.60 0.26
N VAL A 360 -10.14 14.68 -0.99
CA VAL A 360 -10.83 13.57 -1.67
C VAL A 360 -9.92 12.36 -1.81
N TRP A 361 -8.66 12.56 -2.20
CA TRP A 361 -7.68 11.48 -2.30
C TRP A 361 -7.43 10.78 -0.96
N LEU A 362 -7.27 11.54 0.13
CA LEU A 362 -7.10 10.98 1.48
C LEU A 362 -8.32 10.16 1.92
N LEU A 363 -9.53 10.67 1.66
CA LEU A 363 -10.78 9.98 1.98
C LEU A 363 -10.90 8.67 1.19
N GLN A 364 -10.63 8.71 -0.11
CA GLN A 364 -10.66 7.54 -0.97
C GLN A 364 -9.66 6.47 -0.51
N ARG A 365 -8.44 6.87 -0.11
CA ARG A 365 -7.43 5.94 0.44
C ARG A 365 -7.87 5.32 1.77
N TYR A 366 -8.53 6.09 2.63
CA TYR A 366 -9.10 5.57 3.87
C TYR A 366 -10.22 4.54 3.60
N GLU A 367 -11.11 4.82 2.64
CA GLU A 367 -12.16 3.88 2.24
C GLU A 367 -11.61 2.58 1.66
N VAL A 368 -10.60 2.67 0.80
CA VAL A 368 -9.88 1.51 0.23
C VAL A 368 -9.22 0.68 1.33
N SER A 369 -8.53 1.32 2.28
CA SER A 369 -7.89 0.65 3.42
C SER A 369 -8.93 -0.07 4.30
N ARG A 370 -10.06 0.58 4.60
CA ARG A 370 -11.16 -0.01 5.37
C ARG A 370 -11.82 -1.18 4.65
N LEU A 371 -12.04 -1.06 3.34
CA LEU A 371 -12.58 -2.14 2.52
C LEU A 371 -11.62 -3.34 2.51
N GLY A 372 -10.33 -3.08 2.29
CA GLY A 372 -9.27 -4.10 2.36
C GLY A 372 -9.22 -4.79 3.73
N PHE A 373 -9.35 -4.04 4.83
CA PHE A 373 -9.46 -4.59 6.18
C PHE A 373 -10.60 -5.61 6.28
N VAL A 374 -11.80 -5.24 5.84
CA VAL A 374 -13.00 -6.08 5.96
C VAL A 374 -12.87 -7.33 5.10
N LEU A 375 -12.44 -7.18 3.83
CA LEU A 375 -12.31 -8.31 2.91
C LEU A 375 -11.28 -9.32 3.41
N ALA A 376 -10.09 -8.87 3.82
CA ALA A 376 -9.06 -9.76 4.34
C ALA A 376 -9.47 -10.42 5.67
N SER A 377 -10.18 -9.69 6.54
CA SER A 377 -10.73 -10.27 7.78
C SER A 377 -11.75 -11.39 7.48
N LEU A 378 -12.67 -11.15 6.54
CA LEU A 378 -13.67 -12.13 6.16
C LEU A 378 -13.06 -13.36 5.49
N GLU A 379 -12.05 -13.15 4.63
CA GLU A 379 -11.31 -14.24 4.00
C GLU A 379 -10.61 -15.13 5.03
N VAL A 380 -9.89 -14.54 5.99
CA VAL A 380 -9.20 -15.32 7.03
C VAL A 380 -10.18 -16.03 7.97
N CYS A 381 -11.29 -15.39 8.34
CA CYS A 381 -12.37 -16.07 9.06
C CYS A 381 -12.91 -17.28 8.28
N PHE A 382 -13.14 -17.13 6.98
CA PHE A 382 -13.61 -18.21 6.12
C PHE A 382 -12.62 -19.38 6.05
N LEU A 383 -11.33 -19.07 5.88
CA LEU A 383 -10.26 -20.08 5.85
C LEU A 383 -10.11 -20.77 7.21
N TYR A 384 -10.25 -20.04 8.31
CA TYR A 384 -10.22 -20.61 9.66
C TYR A 384 -11.40 -21.56 9.90
N ILE A 385 -12.62 -21.20 9.46
CA ILE A 385 -13.78 -22.10 9.54
C ILE A 385 -13.55 -23.36 8.70
N THR A 386 -12.99 -23.21 7.49
CA THR A 386 -12.65 -24.34 6.61
C THR A 386 -11.64 -25.27 7.27
N TRP A 387 -10.64 -24.70 7.95
CA TRP A 387 -9.69 -25.46 8.74
C TRP A 387 -10.34 -26.22 9.88
N LEU A 388 -11.17 -25.57 10.70
CA LEU A 388 -11.89 -26.24 11.79
C LEU A 388 -12.81 -27.36 11.30
N ALA A 389 -13.46 -27.17 10.15
CA ALA A 389 -14.39 -28.15 9.58
C ALA A 389 -13.68 -29.41 9.06
N THR A 390 -12.45 -29.26 8.55
CA THR A 390 -11.67 -30.36 7.96
C THR A 390 -10.62 -30.93 8.90
N ASN A 391 -10.24 -30.17 9.93
CA ASN A 391 -9.12 -30.43 10.82
C ASN A 391 -7.81 -30.72 10.07
N ASP A 392 -7.63 -30.13 8.89
CA ASP A 392 -6.46 -30.30 8.03
C ASP A 392 -6.17 -28.99 7.28
N LEU A 393 -4.95 -28.47 7.45
CA LEU A 393 -4.51 -27.22 6.83
C LEU A 393 -4.43 -27.30 5.30
N ALA A 394 -4.42 -28.49 4.69
CA ALA A 394 -4.45 -28.64 3.24
C ALA A 394 -5.71 -28.01 2.60
N ALA A 395 -6.86 -28.05 3.30
CA ALA A 395 -8.10 -27.48 2.81
C ALA A 395 -8.06 -25.94 2.68
N PRO A 396 -7.80 -25.15 3.73
CA PRO A 396 -7.66 -23.71 3.60
C PRO A 396 -6.48 -23.31 2.69
N ALA A 397 -5.39 -24.09 2.65
CA ALA A 397 -4.28 -23.85 1.73
C ALA A 397 -4.71 -23.94 0.26
N ALA A 398 -5.42 -25.00 -0.11
CA ALA A 398 -5.91 -25.15 -1.47
C ALA A 398 -6.94 -24.07 -1.84
N ALA A 399 -7.84 -23.71 -0.91
CA ALA A 399 -8.80 -22.63 -1.10
C ALA A 399 -8.11 -21.28 -1.35
N ALA A 400 -7.12 -20.93 -0.52
CA ALA A 400 -6.37 -19.68 -0.63
C ALA A 400 -5.52 -19.64 -1.91
N LEU A 401 -4.85 -20.73 -2.27
CA LEU A 401 -4.06 -20.83 -3.51
C LEU A 401 -4.94 -20.67 -4.76
N LEU A 402 -6.14 -21.26 -4.76
CA LEU A 402 -7.11 -21.07 -5.84
C LEU A 402 -7.53 -19.59 -5.95
N HIS A 403 -7.89 -18.98 -4.82
CA HIS A 403 -8.28 -17.57 -4.76
C HIS A 403 -7.15 -16.64 -5.25
N CYS A 404 -5.94 -16.79 -4.73
CA CYS A 404 -4.75 -16.03 -5.18
C CYS A 404 -4.44 -16.26 -6.66
N GLY A 405 -4.59 -17.49 -7.15
CA GLY A 405 -4.40 -17.81 -8.57
C GLY A 405 -5.39 -17.05 -9.46
N VAL A 406 -6.66 -17.01 -9.09
CA VAL A 406 -7.70 -16.26 -9.80
C VAL A 406 -7.43 -14.77 -9.78
N GLU A 407 -7.14 -14.20 -8.61
CA GLU A 407 -6.77 -12.78 -8.44
C GLU A 407 -5.58 -12.37 -9.30
N CYS A 408 -4.55 -13.22 -9.38
CA CYS A 408 -3.39 -12.95 -10.20
C CYS A 408 -3.70 -13.00 -11.70
N LEU A 409 -4.50 -13.97 -12.15
CA LEU A 409 -4.92 -14.06 -13.55
C LEU A 409 -5.75 -12.83 -13.96
N LEU A 410 -6.66 -12.37 -13.09
CA LEU A 410 -7.46 -11.17 -13.31
C LEU A 410 -6.56 -9.92 -13.35
N SER A 411 -5.65 -9.78 -12.39
CA SER A 411 -4.69 -8.66 -12.35
C SER A 411 -3.78 -8.62 -13.58
N ALA A 412 -3.28 -9.77 -14.03
CA ALA A 412 -2.43 -9.87 -15.21
C ALA A 412 -3.18 -9.52 -16.50
N ARG A 413 -4.46 -9.91 -16.61
CA ARG A 413 -5.32 -9.52 -17.73
C ARG A 413 -5.51 -8.01 -17.77
N GLU A 414 -5.86 -7.40 -16.64
CA GLU A 414 -6.12 -5.97 -16.56
C GLU A 414 -4.86 -5.13 -16.83
N GLN A 415 -3.69 -5.62 -16.41
CA GLN A 415 -2.43 -4.97 -16.74
C GLN A 415 -2.19 -4.92 -18.25
N ARG A 416 -2.45 -6.02 -18.97
CA ARG A 416 -2.34 -6.05 -20.45
C ARG A 416 -3.27 -5.03 -21.10
N GLU A 417 -4.49 -4.91 -20.61
CA GLU A 417 -5.46 -3.92 -21.11
C GLU A 417 -4.96 -2.47 -20.90
N VAL A 418 -4.31 -2.20 -19.77
CA VAL A 418 -3.69 -0.89 -19.47
C VAL A 418 -2.49 -0.62 -20.39
N ASP A 419 -1.63 -1.60 -20.60
CA ASP A 419 -0.43 -1.49 -21.44
C ASP A 419 -0.81 -1.28 -22.91
N ASP A 420 -1.81 -2.01 -23.41
CA ASP A 420 -2.36 -1.84 -24.76
C ASP A 420 -2.94 -0.43 -24.94
N ALA A 421 -3.70 0.06 -23.96
CA ALA A 421 -4.25 1.41 -23.99
C ALA A 421 -3.16 2.49 -23.96
N ALA A 422 -2.08 2.27 -23.19
CA ALA A 422 -0.93 3.16 -23.15
C ALA A 422 -0.18 3.19 -24.49
N ALA A 423 0.04 2.03 -25.11
CA ALA A 423 0.66 1.91 -26.43
C ALA A 423 -0.15 2.65 -27.51
N VAL A 424 -1.48 2.53 -27.48
CA VAL A 424 -2.38 3.26 -28.40
C VAL A 424 -2.28 4.78 -28.17
N ARG A 425 -2.24 5.25 -26.91
CA ARG A 425 -2.08 6.68 -26.61
C ARG A 425 -0.74 7.22 -27.11
N LEU A 426 0.36 6.50 -26.88
CA LEU A 426 1.69 6.88 -27.36
C LEU A 426 1.73 6.95 -28.88
N ARG A 427 1.11 5.98 -29.56
CA ARG A 427 1.01 5.98 -31.02
C ARG A 427 0.22 7.19 -31.54
N ARG A 428 -0.92 7.52 -30.93
CA ARG A 428 -1.70 8.72 -31.30
C ARG A 428 -0.91 10.01 -31.09
N ARG A 429 -0.14 10.10 -29.99
CA ARG A 429 0.75 11.26 -29.73
C ARG A 429 1.87 11.37 -30.76
N ALA A 430 2.48 10.24 -31.14
CA ALA A 430 3.49 10.22 -32.20
C ALA A 430 2.90 10.64 -33.56
N GLU A 431 1.72 10.12 -33.91
CA GLU A 431 1.01 10.51 -35.14
C GLU A 431 0.64 12.00 -35.14
N ALA A 432 0.15 12.55 -34.02
CA ALA A 432 -0.16 13.97 -33.87
C ALA A 432 1.09 14.87 -33.92
N ALA A 433 2.24 14.38 -33.45
CA ALA A 433 3.52 15.08 -33.54
C ALA A 433 4.15 15.01 -34.95
N GLY A 434 3.47 14.41 -35.94
CA GLY A 434 3.98 14.22 -37.28
C GLY A 434 5.13 13.22 -37.37
N TRP A 435 5.33 12.39 -36.34
CA TRP A 435 6.34 11.33 -36.38
C TRP A 435 5.80 10.25 -37.32
N PRO A 436 6.44 10.00 -38.48
CA PRO A 436 5.96 8.99 -39.40
C PRO A 436 5.91 7.68 -38.65
N ALA A 437 4.72 7.07 -38.56
CA ALA A 437 4.56 5.74 -38.00
C ALA A 437 5.59 4.86 -38.68
N ARG A 438 6.67 4.52 -37.96
CA ARG A 438 7.79 3.75 -38.50
C ARG A 438 7.16 2.45 -38.96
N ARG A 439 6.84 2.35 -40.26
CA ARG A 439 6.13 1.21 -40.86
C ARG A 439 6.91 0.01 -40.38
N GLY A 440 6.32 -0.74 -39.45
CA GLY A 440 7.00 -1.84 -38.78
C GLY A 440 7.62 -2.67 -39.87
N GLY A 441 8.94 -2.57 -40.00
CA GLY A 441 9.69 -3.34 -40.97
C GLY A 441 9.48 -4.77 -40.54
N GLY A 442 8.52 -5.44 -41.18
CA GLY A 442 8.18 -6.85 -41.00
C GLY A 442 9.28 -7.76 -41.51
N GLY A 443 10.54 -7.39 -41.24
CA GLY A 443 11.70 -8.25 -41.32
C GLY A 443 11.60 -9.28 -40.21
N ARG A 444 10.66 -10.22 -40.38
CA ARG A 444 10.74 -11.57 -39.86
C ARG A 444 11.99 -12.18 -40.49
N GLY A 445 13.16 -11.77 -40.00
CA GLY A 445 14.44 -12.37 -40.33
C GLY A 445 14.42 -13.77 -39.77
N GLY A 446 13.93 -14.71 -40.59
CA GLY A 446 14.05 -16.13 -40.34
C GLY A 446 15.53 -16.49 -40.28
N GLY A 447 16.09 -16.45 -39.07
CA GLY A 447 17.35 -17.09 -38.75
C GLY A 447 17.15 -18.60 -38.70
N GLY A 448 16.87 -19.20 -39.86
CA GLY A 448 17.13 -20.62 -40.10
C GLY A 448 18.64 -20.80 -40.22
N GLY A 449 19.33 -20.90 -39.08
CA GLY A 449 20.74 -21.25 -39.02
C GLY A 449 20.89 -22.65 -38.46
N ARG A 450 21.08 -23.62 -39.35
CA ARG A 450 21.59 -24.96 -39.02
C ARG A 450 22.97 -24.83 -38.34
N GLY A 451 23.20 -25.65 -37.33
CA GLY A 451 24.48 -25.93 -36.70
C GLY A 451 24.32 -27.15 -35.80
#